data_AF-A0A2V9W2K4-F1
#
_entry.id   AF-A0A2V9W2K4-F1
#
_cell.length_a   1.000
_cell.length_b   1.000
_cell.length_c   1.000
_cell.angle_alpha   90.00
_cell.angle_beta   90.00
_cell.angle_gamma   90.00
#
_symmetry.space_group_name_H-M   'P 1'
#
loop_
_entity.id
_entity.type
_entity.pdbx_description
1 polymer ?
#
loop_
_entity_poly.entity_id
_entity_poly.type
_entity_poly.pdbx_seq_one_letter_code
_entity_poly.pdbx_strand_id
1 'polypeptide(L)'
;AEAERLHQMGQWLAVNGEAIYDSKPTLFGPEAGAFSPTEKDKKGNPKFIPSWNWRSTTKADKIYIEIFAWPGSGSFHLVQPPHKVTSAYLLADSTHKPLKLIQSGDSVDVQLPTKALDPIATVLVLNTSK
;
A
#
# COMPACT_ATOMS: atom_id res chain seq x y z
N ALA A 1 1.95 -19.40 -20.51
CA ALA A 1 2.22 -18.09 -19.86
C ALA A 1 1.73 -18.07 -18.40
N GLU A 2 0.73 -18.88 -18.06
CA GLU A 2 0.17 -19.03 -16.71
C GLU A 2 1.19 -19.54 -15.70
N ALA A 3 1.94 -20.59 -16.03
CA ALA A 3 2.92 -21.20 -15.12
C ALA A 3 3.99 -20.21 -14.65
N GLU A 4 4.50 -19.38 -15.58
CA GLU A 4 5.47 -18.32 -15.27
C GLU A 4 4.89 -17.28 -14.30
N ARG A 5 3.66 -16.81 -14.54
CA ARG A 5 2.98 -15.87 -13.63
C ARG A 5 2.79 -16.45 -12.23
N LEU A 6 2.46 -17.75 -12.14
CA LEU A 6 2.33 -18.44 -10.85
C LEU A 6 3.68 -18.55 -10.13
N HIS A 7 4.78 -18.81 -10.85
CA HIS A 7 6.11 -18.83 -10.26
C HIS A 7 6.54 -17.45 -9.76
N GLN A 8 6.30 -16.40 -10.54
CA GLN A 8 6.57 -15.01 -10.16
C GLN A 8 5.76 -14.61 -8.92
N MET A 9 4.48 -14.99 -8.85
CA MET A 9 3.65 -14.77 -7.66
C MET A 9 4.18 -15.55 -6.45
N GLY A 10 4.62 -16.79 -6.63
CA GLY A 10 5.23 -17.60 -5.57
C GLY A 10 6.51 -16.97 -5.01
N GLN A 11 7.38 -16.46 -5.88
CA GLN A 11 8.59 -15.73 -5.50
C GLN A 11 8.26 -14.45 -4.72
N TRP A 12 7.25 -13.69 -5.19
CA TRP A 12 6.79 -12.49 -4.50
C TRP A 12 6.25 -12.81 -3.10
N LEU A 13 5.41 -13.84 -2.98
CA LEU A 13 4.83 -14.28 -1.72
C LEU A 13 5.87 -14.84 -0.74
N ALA A 14 6.96 -15.43 -1.23
CA ALA A 14 8.05 -15.90 -0.37
C ALA A 14 8.74 -14.76 0.38
N VAL A 15 8.77 -13.55 -0.20
CA VAL A 15 9.36 -12.34 0.41
C VAL A 15 8.31 -11.51 1.15
N ASN A 16 7.16 -11.28 0.51
CA ASN A 16 6.16 -10.32 0.96
C ASN A 16 4.94 -10.96 1.65
N GLY A 17 4.96 -12.29 1.83
CA GLY A 17 3.84 -13.06 2.38
C GLY A 17 3.40 -12.63 3.77
N GLU A 18 4.27 -11.97 4.56
CA GLU A 18 3.90 -11.41 5.86
C GLU A 18 2.72 -10.42 5.77
N ALA A 19 2.63 -9.66 4.67
CA ALA A 19 1.53 -8.73 4.42
C ALA A 19 0.22 -9.45 4.04
N ILE A 20 0.30 -10.66 3.48
CA ILE A 20 -0.88 -11.37 2.98
C ILE A 20 -1.40 -12.40 3.98
N TYR A 21 -0.53 -13.25 4.51
CA TYR A 21 -0.93 -14.35 5.38
C TYR A 21 -1.23 -13.84 6.80
N ASP A 22 -2.35 -14.31 7.34
CA ASP A 22 -2.89 -13.93 8.65
C ASP A 22 -3.11 -12.43 8.86
N SER A 23 -3.22 -11.67 7.77
CA SER A 23 -3.59 -10.25 7.83
C SER A 23 -5.10 -10.06 7.87
N LYS A 24 -5.50 -8.83 8.16
CA LYS A 24 -6.87 -8.34 8.17
C LYS A 24 -7.06 -7.33 7.02
N PRO A 25 -8.32 -7.05 6.64
CA PRO A 25 -8.61 -6.08 5.60
C PRO A 25 -8.01 -4.69 5.87
N THR A 26 -7.97 -3.89 4.81
CA THR A 26 -7.71 -2.44 4.86
C THR A 26 -8.59 -1.75 5.91
N LEU A 27 -8.03 -0.75 6.58
CA LEU A 27 -8.76 0.18 7.44
C LEU A 27 -9.16 1.47 6.68
N PHE A 28 -8.87 1.51 5.38
CA PHE A 28 -9.14 2.62 4.49
C PHE A 28 -10.28 2.26 3.52
N GLY A 29 -10.69 3.23 2.71
CA GLY A 29 -11.67 3.06 1.65
C GLY A 29 -11.35 3.85 0.38
N PRO A 30 -10.86 5.11 0.47
CA PRO A 30 -10.59 5.93 -0.72
C PRO A 30 -9.51 5.37 -1.66
N GLU A 31 -8.64 4.48 -1.21
CA GLU A 31 -7.59 3.87 -2.02
C GLU A 31 -8.15 2.99 -3.14
N ALA A 32 -9.34 2.43 -2.96
CA ALA A 32 -9.99 1.58 -3.95
C ALA A 32 -10.50 2.38 -5.17
N GLY A 33 -10.72 3.68 -5.01
CA GLY A 33 -11.31 4.55 -6.02
C GLY A 33 -12.39 5.46 -5.45
N ALA A 34 -13.11 6.14 -6.34
CA ALA A 34 -14.18 7.05 -5.98
C ALA A 34 -15.30 7.02 -7.02
N PHE A 35 -16.50 7.46 -6.63
CA PHE A 35 -17.58 7.67 -7.59
C PHE A 35 -17.35 8.95 -8.39
N SER A 36 -17.53 8.85 -9.71
CA SER A 36 -17.43 9.98 -10.62
C SER A 36 -18.51 11.02 -10.29
N PRO A 37 -18.16 12.31 -10.20
CA PRO A 37 -19.13 13.38 -9.98
C PRO A 37 -19.96 13.68 -11.24
N THR A 38 -19.51 13.23 -12.42
CA THR A 38 -20.08 13.61 -13.72
C THR A 38 -20.53 12.41 -14.56
N GLU A 39 -19.85 11.26 -14.47
CA GLU A 39 -20.21 10.07 -15.25
C GLU A 39 -21.23 9.19 -14.52
N LYS A 40 -22.15 8.61 -15.30
CA LYS A 40 -23.16 7.65 -14.82
C LYS A 40 -23.02 6.30 -15.51
N ASP A 41 -23.42 5.24 -14.82
CA ASP A 41 -23.53 3.90 -15.40
C ASP A 41 -24.78 3.76 -16.30
N LYS A 42 -24.97 2.59 -16.90
CA LYS A 42 -26.13 2.31 -17.76
C LYS A 42 -27.49 2.40 -17.04
N LYS A 43 -27.50 2.44 -15.70
CA LYS A 43 -28.68 2.55 -14.84
C LYS A 43 -28.87 3.98 -14.29
N GLY A 44 -28.00 4.92 -14.64
CA GLY A 44 -28.07 6.31 -14.19
C GLY A 44 -27.43 6.59 -12.82
N ASN A 45 -26.76 5.61 -12.20
CA ASN A 45 -26.04 5.80 -10.94
C ASN A 45 -24.66 6.41 -11.19
N PRO A 46 -24.06 7.16 -10.24
CA PRO A 46 -22.67 7.59 -10.36
C PRO A 46 -21.74 6.41 -10.67
N LYS A 47 -20.88 6.57 -11.68
CA LYS A 47 -19.96 5.51 -12.11
C LYS A 47 -18.78 5.43 -11.14
N PHE A 48 -18.49 4.25 -10.60
CA PHE A 48 -17.28 4.04 -9.80
C PHE A 48 -16.03 4.06 -10.69
N ILE A 49 -15.03 4.86 -10.32
CA ILE A 49 -13.72 4.95 -10.97
C ILE A 49 -12.71 4.26 -10.04
N PRO A 50 -12.24 3.05 -10.39
CA PRO A 50 -11.28 2.34 -9.57
C PRO A 50 -9.90 3.00 -9.61
N SER A 51 -9.22 3.03 -8.47
CA SER A 51 -7.80 3.39 -8.34
C SER A 51 -6.99 2.13 -8.08
N TRP A 52 -5.85 2.00 -8.76
CA TRP A 52 -4.97 0.82 -8.69
C TRP A 52 -3.54 1.17 -8.28
N ASN A 53 -3.35 2.29 -7.58
CA ASN A 53 -2.01 2.74 -7.18
C ASN A 53 -1.45 1.89 -6.02
N TRP A 54 -2.28 1.56 -5.03
CA TRP A 54 -1.89 0.77 -3.87
C TRP A 54 -3.10 0.12 -3.19
N ARG A 55 -2.84 -0.87 -2.34
CA ARG A 55 -3.80 -1.48 -1.39
C ARG A 55 -3.17 -1.60 -0.02
N SER A 56 -3.98 -1.96 0.97
CA SER A 56 -3.45 -2.31 2.27
C SER A 56 -4.09 -3.52 2.91
N THR A 57 -3.31 -4.10 3.79
CA THR A 57 -3.70 -5.13 4.75
C THR A 57 -3.17 -4.72 6.13
N THR A 58 -3.71 -5.32 7.19
CA THR A 58 -3.37 -4.92 8.56
C THR A 58 -3.10 -6.10 9.48
N LYS A 59 -2.26 -5.86 10.48
CA LYS A 59 -2.12 -6.67 11.70
C LYS A 59 -2.26 -5.76 12.91
N ALA A 60 -2.23 -6.33 14.12
CA ALA A 60 -2.56 -5.59 15.35
C ALA A 60 -1.73 -4.32 15.58
N ASP A 61 -0.48 -4.32 15.11
CA ASP A 61 0.52 -3.27 15.30
C ASP A 61 1.17 -2.83 13.98
N LYS A 62 0.65 -3.27 12.83
CA LYS A 62 1.22 -2.99 11.50
C LYS A 62 0.15 -2.70 10.46
N ILE A 63 0.46 -1.76 9.58
CA ILE A 63 -0.23 -1.56 8.31
C ILE A 63 0.76 -1.89 7.20
N TYR A 64 0.36 -2.77 6.29
CA TYR A 64 1.14 -3.09 5.09
C TYR A 64 0.50 -2.36 3.93
N ILE A 65 1.31 -1.62 3.18
CA ILE A 65 0.91 -0.88 1.99
C ILE A 65 1.53 -1.61 0.80
N GLU A 66 0.71 -2.28 -0.01
CA GLU A 66 1.16 -2.88 -1.26
C GLU A 66 1.10 -1.82 -2.38
N ILE A 67 2.26 -1.30 -2.78
CA ILE A 67 2.37 -0.23 -3.79
C ILE A 67 2.59 -0.86 -5.18
N PHE A 68 1.59 -0.72 -6.05
CA PHE A 68 1.63 -1.19 -7.45
C PHE A 68 2.19 -0.13 -8.40
N ALA A 69 1.84 1.14 -8.15
CA ALA A 69 2.32 2.27 -8.92
C ALA A 69 3.29 3.08 -8.05
N TRP A 70 4.59 2.91 -8.28
CA TRP A 70 5.61 3.60 -7.50
C TRP A 70 5.49 5.13 -7.65
N PRO A 71 5.36 5.91 -6.56
CA PRO A 71 5.16 7.35 -6.65
C PRO A 71 6.37 8.08 -7.23
N GLY A 72 6.16 8.82 -8.33
CA GLY A 72 7.19 9.68 -8.91
C GLY A 72 7.59 10.88 -8.03
N SER A 73 6.79 11.20 -7.02
CA SER A 73 7.10 12.23 -6.01
C SER A 73 8.25 11.85 -5.08
N GLY A 74 8.60 10.57 -5.00
CA GLY A 74 9.59 10.06 -4.02
C GLY A 74 9.04 9.93 -2.60
N SER A 75 7.72 10.07 -2.40
CA SER A 75 7.07 9.84 -1.12
C SER A 75 5.74 9.11 -1.26
N PHE A 76 5.40 8.30 -0.25
CA PHE A 76 4.06 7.78 -0.05
C PHE A 76 3.32 8.65 0.96
N HIS A 77 2.22 9.26 0.53
CA HIS A 77 1.39 10.11 1.37
C HIS A 77 0.17 9.32 1.86
N LEU A 78 -0.03 9.28 3.16
CA LEU A 78 -1.17 8.63 3.80
C LEU A 78 -1.93 9.62 4.67
N VAL A 79 -3.23 9.75 4.43
CA VAL A 79 -4.13 10.63 5.17
C VAL A 79 -4.89 9.83 6.22
N GLN A 80 -5.01 10.39 7.42
CA GLN A 80 -5.78 9.89 8.54
C GLN A 80 -5.53 8.41 8.86
N PRO A 81 -4.26 8.01 9.11
CA PRO A 81 -4.00 6.66 9.58
C PRO A 81 -4.73 6.43 10.92
N PRO A 82 -5.45 5.30 11.08
CA PRO A 82 -6.28 5.03 12.26
C PRO A 82 -5.45 4.82 13.54
N HIS A 83 -4.15 4.57 13.38
CA HIS A 83 -3.18 4.40 14.46
C HIS A 83 -1.95 5.26 14.17
N LYS A 84 -1.23 5.67 15.22
CA LYS A 84 -0.03 6.49 15.06
C LYS A 84 1.06 5.68 14.40
N VAL A 85 1.54 6.13 13.24
CA VAL A 85 2.70 5.52 12.57
C VAL A 85 3.99 5.92 13.32
N THR A 86 4.76 4.92 13.75
CA THR A 86 5.96 5.10 14.58
C THR A 86 7.24 4.88 13.80
N SER A 87 7.23 3.99 12.82
CA SER A 87 8.36 3.73 11.92
C SER A 87 7.86 3.13 10.61
N ALA A 88 8.70 3.19 9.58
CA ALA A 88 8.42 2.60 8.30
C ALA A 88 9.66 1.97 7.67
N TYR A 89 9.47 0.91 6.90
CA TYR A 89 10.52 0.21 6.16
C TYR A 89 9.93 -0.54 4.97
N LEU A 90 10.75 -0.97 4.01
CA LEU A 90 10.31 -1.83 2.90
C LEU A 90 10.49 -3.30 3.28
N LEU A 91 9.45 -4.11 3.13
CA LEU A 91 9.44 -5.49 3.61
C LEU A 91 10.53 -6.35 2.94
N ALA A 92 10.74 -6.13 1.64
CA ALA A 92 11.73 -6.84 0.83
C ALA A 92 13.18 -6.40 1.09
N ASP A 93 13.41 -5.31 1.84
CA ASP A 93 14.76 -4.94 2.27
C ASP A 93 15.19 -5.84 3.43
N SER A 94 16.13 -6.74 3.20
CA SER A 94 16.65 -7.66 4.24
C SER A 94 17.18 -6.97 5.52
N THR A 95 17.56 -5.69 5.43
CA THR A 95 18.05 -4.91 6.58
C THR A 95 16.94 -4.14 7.29
N HIS A 96 15.72 -4.12 6.72
CA HIS A 96 14.59 -3.29 7.14
C HIS A 96 15.02 -1.87 7.48
N LYS A 97 15.79 -1.23 6.57
CA LYS A 97 16.34 0.09 6.80
C LYS A 97 15.20 1.08 7.08
N PRO A 98 15.27 1.85 8.19
CA PRO A 98 14.24 2.83 8.51
C PRO A 98 14.12 3.90 7.42
N LEU A 99 12.87 4.15 7.00
CA LEU A 99 12.51 5.24 6.11
C LEU A 99 12.18 6.49 6.92
N LYS A 100 12.44 7.67 6.32
CA LYS A 100 12.13 8.94 6.96
C LYS A 100 10.61 9.17 6.94
N LEU A 101 10.07 9.47 8.12
CA LEU A 101 8.69 9.86 8.32
C LEU A 101 8.59 11.38 8.52
N ILE A 102 7.57 11.99 7.91
CA ILE A 102 7.20 13.38 8.12
C ILE A 102 5.71 13.40 8.47
N GLN A 103 5.38 13.72 9.73
CA GLN A 103 3.99 13.87 10.16
C GLN A 103 3.54 15.32 9.99
N SER A 104 2.40 15.51 9.34
CA SER A 104 1.82 16.82 9.02
C SER A 104 0.32 16.80 9.33
N GLY A 105 -0.07 17.29 10.50
CA GLY A 105 -1.45 17.19 10.99
C GLY A 105 -1.91 15.73 11.04
N ASP A 106 -3.01 15.44 10.35
CA ASP A 106 -3.58 14.08 10.27
C ASP A 106 -2.95 13.23 9.16
N SER A 107 -1.85 13.65 8.56
CA SER A 107 -1.19 12.92 7.48
C SER A 107 0.23 12.52 7.82
N VAL A 108 0.70 11.47 7.16
CA VAL A 108 2.09 11.01 7.24
C VAL A 108 2.63 10.82 5.83
N ASP A 109 3.79 11.41 5.59
CA ASP A 109 4.60 11.20 4.40
C ASP A 109 5.78 10.30 4.73
N VAL A 110 5.91 9.21 3.97
CA VAL A 110 7.07 8.31 4.03
C VAL A 110 7.95 8.57 2.83
N GLN A 111 9.21 8.94 3.06
CA GLN A 111 10.17 9.07 1.97
C GLN A 111 10.56 7.70 1.43
N LEU A 112 10.46 7.54 0.12
CA LEU A 112 10.74 6.29 -0.58
C LEU A 112 12.10 6.36 -1.30
N PRO A 113 12.77 5.23 -1.53
CA PRO A 113 13.91 5.18 -2.43
C PRO A 113 13.49 5.51 -3.87
N THR A 114 14.46 5.92 -4.68
CA THR A 114 14.23 6.31 -6.09
C THR A 114 13.64 5.19 -6.94
N LYS A 115 13.88 3.93 -6.56
CA LYS A 115 13.37 2.75 -7.26
C LYS A 115 12.61 1.85 -6.29
N ALA A 116 11.48 1.32 -6.77
CA ALA A 116 10.80 0.19 -6.16
C ALA A 116 11.75 -1.00 -6.00
N LEU A 117 11.57 -1.80 -4.96
CA LEU A 117 12.38 -3.02 -4.74
C LEU A 117 11.82 -4.23 -5.49
N ASP A 118 10.52 -4.20 -5.78
CA ASP A 118 9.80 -5.29 -6.41
C ASP A 118 8.92 -4.77 -7.56
N PRO A 119 8.97 -5.42 -8.75
CA PRO A 119 8.25 -4.97 -9.94
C PRO A 119 6.76 -5.35 -9.95
N ILE A 120 6.30 -6.27 -9.10
CA ILE A 120 4.88 -6.64 -8.97
C ILE A 120 4.20 -5.71 -7.98
N ALA A 121 4.73 -5.64 -6.76
CA ALA A 121 4.29 -4.71 -5.73
C ALA A 121 5.38 -4.58 -4.67
N THR A 122 5.83 -3.37 -4.40
CA THR A 122 6.72 -3.14 -3.26
C THR A 122 5.88 -2.92 -2.00
N VAL A 123 6.14 -3.71 -0.96
CA VAL A 123 5.41 -3.59 0.31
C VAL A 123 6.14 -2.64 1.26
N LEU A 124 5.46 -1.54 1.59
CA LEU A 124 5.84 -0.61 2.63
C LEU A 124 5.16 -1.01 3.94
N VAL A 125 5.95 -1.29 4.97
CA VAL A 125 5.44 -1.59 6.31
C VAL A 125 5.42 -0.32 7.15
N LEU A 126 4.30 -0.07 7.80
CA LEU A 126 4.13 1.00 8.79
C LEU A 126 3.88 0.33 10.14
N ASN A 127 4.84 0.46 11.07
CA ASN A 127 4.60 0.04 12.45
C ASN A 127 3.75 1.09 13.15
N THR A 128 2.75 0.64 13.90
CA THR A 128 1.76 1.52 14.52
C THR A 128 1.66 1.29 16.03
N SER A 129 1.36 2.36 16.76
CA SER A 129 0.94 2.27 18.17
C SER A 129 -0.52 2.70 18.30
N LYS A 130 -1.25 2.02 19.19
CA LYS A 130 -2.56 2.49 19.67
C LYS A 130 -2.44 3.81 20.42
#